data_AF-A0A6P2R1W6-F1
#
_entry.id   AF-A0A6P2R1W6-F1
#
_cell.length_a   1.000
_cell.length_b   1.000
_cell.length_c   1.000
_cell.angle_alpha   90.00
_cell.angle_beta   90.00
_cell.angle_gamma   90.00
#
_symmetry.space_group_name_H-M   'P 1'
#
loop_
_entity.id
_entity.type
_entity.pdbx_description
1 polymer ?
#
loop_
_entity_poly.entity_id
_entity_poly.type
_entity_poly.pdbx_seq_one_letter_code
_entity_poly.pdbx_strand_id
1 'polypeptide(L)'
;MGLLGKLFGKKSRDEASSPAPSTHDAAEAGEQGAPREPDIAPELAPALAAFQAGRPKDAIAGALPHVERLPDAARLCALAYSEMERYPEAFQYWLKLFEQEPSAHNAVQLATTSVMCGEVARGEAWLQKAAEVNHDTHEQSDAAARVNFISALMQSGHLREALPHLAWMRDVYAHVRITDSTFLYMRGIPFFSSFLEKSLEILKATQPAGAIVSWYGELEGKLDEEGAAQLAEWVGQLKGQPAA
;
A
#
# COMPACT_ATOMS: atom_id res chain seq x y z
N MET A 1 -15.46 -0.05 -4.58
CA MET A 1 -14.55 -1.00 -5.26
C MET A 1 -13.87 -1.86 -4.22
N GLY A 2 -14.28 -3.12 -4.06
CA GLY A 2 -13.67 -4.05 -3.09
C GLY A 2 -12.20 -4.38 -3.43
N LEU A 3 -11.43 -4.83 -2.45
CA LEU A 3 -10.01 -5.19 -2.59
C LEU A 3 -9.76 -6.15 -3.76
N LEU A 4 -10.67 -7.11 -3.98
CA LEU A 4 -10.63 -8.07 -5.08
C LEU A 4 -10.81 -7.41 -6.46
N GLY A 5 -11.67 -6.39 -6.59
CA GLY A 5 -11.86 -5.68 -7.85
C GLY A 5 -10.64 -4.86 -8.27
N LYS A 6 -9.79 -4.45 -7.31
CA LYS A 6 -8.50 -3.80 -7.59
C LYS A 6 -7.41 -4.80 -7.97
N LEU A 7 -7.52 -6.05 -7.47
CA LEU A 7 -6.54 -7.10 -7.73
C LEU A 7 -6.79 -7.81 -9.07
N PHE A 8 -8.04 -7.99 -9.48
CA PHE A 8 -8.41 -8.74 -10.70
C PHE A 8 -9.00 -7.87 -11.81
N GLY A 9 -8.98 -6.54 -11.67
CA GLY A 9 -9.56 -5.63 -12.67
C GLY A 9 -8.57 -5.27 -13.78
N LYS A 10 -8.92 -5.56 -15.05
CA LYS A 10 -8.17 -5.10 -16.23
C LYS A 10 -8.40 -3.60 -16.43
N LYS A 11 -7.34 -2.76 -16.41
CA LYS A 11 -7.44 -1.36 -16.86
C LYS A 11 -7.76 -1.36 -18.36
N SER A 12 -8.98 -1.01 -18.75
CA SER A 12 -9.29 -0.69 -20.14
C SER A 12 -8.55 0.60 -20.52
N ARG A 13 -7.40 0.47 -21.18
CA ARG A 13 -6.69 1.58 -21.80
C ARG A 13 -7.18 1.70 -23.24
N ASP A 14 -8.37 2.25 -23.41
CA ASP A 14 -8.87 2.73 -24.69
C ASP A 14 -9.95 3.79 -24.44
N GLU A 15 -9.52 5.05 -24.42
CA GLU A 15 -10.22 6.13 -25.15
C GLU A 15 -9.28 7.33 -25.24
N ALA A 16 -8.63 7.43 -26.40
CA ALA A 16 -7.85 8.57 -26.82
C ALA A 16 -8.76 9.81 -26.87
N SER A 17 -8.35 10.86 -26.16
CA SER A 17 -9.01 12.14 -26.13
C SER A 17 -8.98 12.84 -27.49
N SER A 18 -10.13 13.30 -27.96
CA SER A 18 -10.26 14.55 -28.73
C SER A 18 -11.66 15.17 -28.53
N PRO A 19 -11.80 16.50 -28.63
CA PRO A 19 -12.62 17.26 -27.68
C PRO A 19 -13.92 17.89 -28.24
N ALA A 20 -14.97 17.89 -27.40
CA ALA A 20 -16.06 18.90 -27.16
C ALA A 20 -16.95 19.38 -28.36
N PRO A 21 -18.20 19.92 -28.17
CA PRO A 21 -18.74 20.58 -26.94
C PRO A 21 -20.26 20.37 -26.56
N SER A 22 -20.53 20.66 -25.27
CA SER A 22 -21.70 21.32 -24.61
C SER A 22 -23.17 20.97 -24.94
N THR A 23 -23.98 20.55 -23.94
CA THR A 23 -24.91 21.38 -23.10
C THR A 23 -25.98 20.56 -22.36
N HIS A 24 -26.21 20.95 -21.09
CA HIS A 24 -27.43 20.93 -20.26
C HIS A 24 -28.24 19.65 -19.89
N ASP A 25 -28.41 19.56 -18.57
CA ASP A 25 -29.58 19.14 -17.77
C ASP A 25 -29.85 17.66 -17.44
N ALA A 26 -29.64 17.41 -16.14
CA ALA A 26 -30.55 16.79 -15.19
C ALA A 26 -30.76 15.27 -15.19
N ALA A 27 -30.61 14.74 -13.98
CA ALA A 27 -31.07 13.46 -13.46
C ALA A 27 -30.30 12.21 -13.92
N GLU A 28 -29.37 11.77 -13.08
CA GLU A 28 -29.27 10.35 -12.71
C GLU A 28 -28.50 10.23 -11.39
N ALA A 29 -29.27 10.27 -10.30
CA ALA A 29 -28.81 9.89 -8.99
C ALA A 29 -28.89 8.35 -8.87
N GLY A 30 -27.74 7.71 -8.69
CA GLY A 30 -27.64 6.49 -7.90
C GLY A 30 -27.78 5.16 -8.63
N GLU A 31 -26.92 4.87 -9.61
CA GLU A 31 -26.52 3.48 -9.83
C GLU A 31 -25.56 3.07 -8.69
N GLN A 32 -26.15 2.60 -7.58
CA GLN A 32 -25.47 1.69 -6.68
C GLN A 32 -25.26 0.37 -7.43
N GLY A 33 -24.21 0.32 -8.25
CA GLY A 33 -23.81 -0.89 -8.96
C GLY A 33 -23.58 -2.02 -7.96
N ALA A 34 -24.25 -3.14 -8.18
CA ALA A 34 -24.01 -4.41 -7.50
C ALA A 34 -22.49 -4.71 -7.45
N PRO A 35 -22.01 -5.53 -6.50
CA PRO A 35 -20.61 -5.92 -6.48
C PRO A 35 -20.27 -6.55 -7.83
N ARG A 36 -19.48 -5.83 -8.62
CA ARG A 36 -19.02 -6.30 -9.93
C ARG A 36 -18.24 -7.59 -9.67
N GLU A 37 -18.72 -8.70 -10.22
CA GLU A 37 -18.00 -9.97 -10.11
C GLU A 37 -16.56 -9.77 -10.62
N PRO A 38 -15.56 -10.40 -9.98
CA PRO A 38 -14.18 -10.31 -10.45
C PRO A 38 -14.08 -10.74 -11.91
N ASP A 39 -13.52 -9.88 -12.76
CA ASP A 39 -13.25 -10.18 -14.17
C ASP A 39 -12.06 -11.13 -14.28
N ILE A 40 -12.31 -12.41 -13.97
CA ILE A 40 -11.30 -13.47 -13.96
C ILE A 40 -11.67 -14.53 -15.00
N ALA A 41 -10.65 -15.13 -15.63
CA ALA A 41 -10.85 -16.25 -16.54
C ALA A 41 -11.72 -17.36 -15.88
N PRO A 42 -12.75 -17.89 -16.57
CA PRO A 42 -13.65 -18.90 -16.00
C PRO A 42 -12.93 -20.12 -15.44
N GLU A 43 -11.79 -20.50 -16.03
CA GLU A 43 -10.95 -21.61 -15.55
C GLU A 43 -10.42 -21.39 -14.12
N LEU A 44 -10.28 -20.13 -13.68
CA LEU A 44 -9.80 -19.76 -12.35
C LEU A 44 -10.91 -19.51 -11.34
N ALA A 45 -12.19 -19.52 -11.75
CA ALA A 45 -13.31 -19.31 -10.84
C ALA A 45 -13.31 -20.29 -9.65
N PRO A 46 -13.03 -21.61 -9.81
CA PRO A 46 -12.93 -22.52 -8.68
C PRO A 46 -11.77 -22.19 -7.73
N ALA A 47 -10.62 -21.77 -8.27
CA ALA A 47 -9.45 -21.39 -7.48
C ALA A 47 -9.70 -20.11 -6.69
N LEU A 48 -10.34 -19.12 -7.30
CA LEU A 48 -10.76 -17.89 -6.65
C LEU A 48 -11.78 -18.16 -5.53
N ALA A 49 -12.78 -19.00 -5.78
CA ALA A 49 -13.76 -19.40 -4.77
C ALA A 49 -13.10 -20.13 -3.59
N ALA A 50 -12.11 -20.99 -3.85
CA ALA A 50 -11.32 -21.62 -2.81
C ALA A 50 -10.52 -20.61 -1.96
N PHE A 51 -9.88 -19.64 -2.62
CA PHE A 51 -9.15 -18.57 -1.93
C PHE A 51 -10.07 -17.76 -1.02
N GLN A 52 -11.21 -17.30 -1.54
CA GLN A 52 -12.23 -16.56 -0.79
C GLN A 52 -12.82 -17.36 0.38
N ALA A 53 -12.89 -18.69 0.27
CA ALA A 53 -13.33 -19.58 1.33
C ALA A 53 -12.24 -19.88 2.38
N GLY A 54 -11.09 -19.20 2.35
CA GLY A 54 -9.99 -19.43 3.28
C GLY A 54 -9.28 -20.78 3.06
N ARG A 55 -9.32 -21.32 1.83
CA ARG A 55 -8.68 -22.58 1.45
C ARG A 55 -7.51 -22.32 0.49
N PRO A 56 -6.39 -21.73 0.96
CA PRO A 56 -5.29 -21.31 0.10
C PRO A 56 -4.61 -22.48 -0.63
N LYS A 57 -4.55 -23.67 -0.03
CA LYS A 57 -3.99 -24.86 -0.67
C LYS A 57 -4.81 -25.30 -1.90
N ASP A 58 -6.14 -25.29 -1.79
CA ASP A 58 -7.05 -25.62 -2.88
C ASP A 58 -6.97 -24.56 -3.98
N ALA A 59 -6.86 -23.28 -3.60
CA ALA A 59 -6.66 -22.17 -4.54
C ALA A 59 -5.36 -22.33 -5.35
N ILE A 60 -4.25 -22.66 -4.69
CA ILE A 60 -2.97 -22.95 -5.36
C ILE A 60 -3.13 -24.13 -6.32
N ALA A 61 -3.73 -25.24 -5.87
CA ALA A 61 -3.90 -26.42 -6.70
C ALA A 61 -4.74 -26.14 -7.97
N GLY A 62 -5.77 -25.29 -7.86
CA GLY A 62 -6.60 -24.89 -8.99
C GLY A 62 -5.94 -23.88 -9.93
N ALA A 63 -5.12 -22.96 -9.41
CA ALA A 63 -4.45 -21.94 -10.21
C ALA A 63 -3.16 -22.44 -10.88
N LEU A 64 -2.40 -23.31 -10.22
CA LEU A 64 -1.06 -23.73 -10.65
C LEU A 64 -0.97 -24.23 -12.10
N PRO A 65 -1.93 -25.01 -12.64
CA PRO A 65 -1.89 -25.46 -14.04
C PRO A 65 -1.97 -24.33 -15.07
N HIS A 66 -2.35 -23.13 -14.65
CA HIS A 66 -2.63 -22.00 -15.53
C HIS A 66 -1.62 -20.86 -15.43
N VAL A 67 -0.63 -20.94 -14.53
CA VAL A 67 0.31 -19.84 -14.22
C VAL A 67 1.15 -19.40 -15.42
N GLU A 68 1.41 -20.29 -16.37
CA GLU A 68 2.14 -19.95 -17.61
C GLU A 68 1.32 -19.10 -18.58
N ARG A 69 -0.01 -19.22 -18.53
CA ARG A 69 -0.93 -18.64 -19.53
C ARG A 69 -1.75 -17.47 -18.99
N LEU A 70 -2.10 -17.51 -17.71
CA LEU A 70 -3.04 -16.58 -17.09
C LEU A 70 -2.36 -15.80 -15.96
N PRO A 71 -2.17 -14.48 -16.07
CA PRO A 71 -1.60 -13.66 -15.00
C PRO A 71 -2.35 -13.80 -13.67
N ASP A 72 -3.68 -13.88 -13.72
CA ASP A 72 -4.52 -14.08 -12.53
C ASP A 72 -4.24 -15.39 -11.80
N ALA A 73 -3.71 -16.41 -12.49
CA ALA A 73 -3.30 -17.66 -11.84
C ALA A 73 -2.04 -17.43 -11.00
N ALA A 74 -1.04 -16.72 -11.54
CA ALA A 74 0.14 -16.33 -10.78
C ALA A 74 -0.24 -15.42 -9.59
N ARG A 75 -1.14 -14.46 -9.80
CA ARG A 75 -1.69 -13.60 -8.74
C ARG A 75 -2.34 -14.40 -7.62
N LEU A 76 -3.21 -15.36 -7.95
CA LEU A 76 -3.85 -16.24 -6.97
C LEU A 76 -2.83 -17.08 -6.19
N CYS A 77 -1.83 -17.66 -6.87
CA CYS A 77 -0.76 -18.38 -6.21
C CYS A 77 0.01 -17.46 -5.25
N ALA A 78 0.42 -16.28 -5.70
CA ALA A 78 1.20 -15.35 -4.89
C ALA A 78 0.45 -14.92 -3.60
N LEU A 79 -0.84 -14.59 -3.72
CA LEU A 79 -1.71 -14.27 -2.60
C LEU A 79 -1.87 -15.47 -1.65
N ALA A 80 -2.20 -16.65 -2.19
CA ALA A 80 -2.42 -17.85 -1.38
C ALA A 80 -1.16 -18.33 -0.64
N TYR A 81 0.03 -18.21 -1.25
CA TYR A 81 1.28 -18.48 -0.55
C TYR A 81 1.57 -17.43 0.53
N SER A 82 1.25 -16.15 0.28
CA SER A 82 1.42 -15.07 1.26
C SER A 82 0.53 -15.26 2.50
N GLU A 83 -0.74 -15.65 2.31
CA GLU A 83 -1.68 -16.00 3.41
C GLU A 83 -1.19 -17.17 4.27
N MET A 84 -0.38 -18.07 3.68
CA MET A 84 0.24 -19.19 4.39
C MET A 84 1.61 -18.84 4.96
N GLU A 85 2.03 -17.57 4.93
CA GLU A 85 3.36 -17.09 5.34
C GLU A 85 4.53 -17.77 4.59
N ARG A 86 4.24 -18.30 3.39
CA ARG A 86 5.21 -18.96 2.50
C ARG A 86 5.78 -17.95 1.50
N TYR A 87 6.44 -16.93 2.04
CA TYR A 87 6.92 -15.77 1.27
C TYR A 87 7.95 -16.11 0.18
N PRO A 88 8.89 -17.06 0.36
CA PRO A 88 9.81 -17.46 -0.71
C PRO A 88 9.08 -17.98 -1.96
N GLU A 89 8.03 -18.78 -1.77
CA GLU A 89 7.18 -19.26 -2.86
C GLU A 89 6.33 -18.14 -3.44
N ALA A 90 5.70 -17.31 -2.60
CA ALA A 90 4.90 -16.17 -3.05
C ALA A 90 5.72 -15.23 -3.95
N PHE A 91 6.98 -14.96 -3.59
CA PHE A 91 7.88 -14.09 -4.34
C PHE A 91 8.04 -14.54 -5.80
N GLN A 92 8.15 -15.85 -6.06
CA GLN A 92 8.30 -16.37 -7.42
C GLN A 92 7.09 -16.04 -8.30
N TYR A 93 5.89 -16.12 -7.73
CA TYR A 93 4.66 -15.81 -8.46
C TYR A 93 4.43 -14.30 -8.61
N TRP A 94 4.82 -13.49 -7.62
CA TRP A 94 4.83 -12.04 -7.76
C TRP A 94 5.82 -11.59 -8.84
N LEU A 95 6.99 -12.23 -8.93
CA LEU A 95 7.99 -11.91 -9.95
C LEU A 95 7.48 -12.25 -11.34
N LYS A 96 6.93 -13.46 -11.51
CA LYS A 96 6.27 -13.88 -12.74
C LYS A 96 5.15 -12.94 -13.16
N LEU A 97 4.32 -12.53 -12.20
CA LEU A 97 3.23 -11.60 -12.46
C LEU A 97 3.76 -10.23 -12.92
N PHE A 98 4.85 -9.73 -12.32
CA PHE A 98 5.49 -8.48 -12.75
C PHE A 98 6.08 -8.59 -14.15
N GLU A 99 6.67 -9.73 -14.53
CA GLU A 99 7.18 -9.96 -15.89
C GLU A 99 6.07 -9.93 -16.96
N GLN A 100 4.87 -10.41 -16.62
CA GLN A 100 3.70 -10.40 -17.51
C GLN A 100 2.96 -9.06 -17.49
N GLU A 101 2.85 -8.44 -16.32
CA GLU A 101 2.13 -7.20 -16.06
C GLU A 101 3.01 -6.23 -15.24
N PRO A 102 3.97 -5.53 -15.88
CA PRO A 102 4.83 -4.58 -15.20
C PRO A 102 4.00 -3.40 -14.69
N SER A 103 3.84 -3.33 -13.38
CA SER A 103 3.06 -2.30 -12.70
C SER A 103 3.76 -1.89 -11.41
N ALA A 104 3.57 -0.63 -11.01
CA ALA A 104 4.09 -0.15 -9.75
C ALA A 104 3.47 -0.93 -8.58
N HIS A 105 2.19 -1.31 -8.69
CA HIS A 105 1.54 -2.15 -7.69
C HIS A 105 2.25 -3.49 -7.52
N ASN A 106 2.51 -4.22 -8.61
CA ASN A 106 3.20 -5.52 -8.56
C ASN A 106 4.65 -5.37 -8.04
N ALA A 107 5.34 -4.27 -8.38
CA ALA A 107 6.66 -3.96 -7.82
C ALA A 107 6.61 -3.73 -6.30
N VAL A 108 5.56 -3.09 -5.77
CA VAL A 108 5.36 -2.96 -4.31
C VAL A 108 5.12 -4.32 -3.67
N GLN A 109 4.36 -5.22 -4.30
CA GLN A 109 4.19 -6.59 -3.77
C GLN A 109 5.52 -7.35 -3.71
N LEU A 110 6.39 -7.17 -4.71
CA LEU A 110 7.75 -7.72 -4.70
C LEU A 110 8.62 -7.08 -3.61
N ALA A 111 8.47 -5.79 -3.36
CA ALA A 111 9.17 -5.08 -2.29
C ALA A 111 8.79 -5.61 -0.91
N THR A 112 7.50 -5.65 -0.60
CA THR A 112 6.99 -6.15 0.69
C THR A 112 7.29 -7.63 0.87
N THR A 113 7.05 -8.47 -0.14
CA THR A 113 7.35 -9.90 -0.07
C THR A 113 8.85 -10.17 0.12
N SER A 114 9.73 -9.34 -0.47
CA SER A 114 11.17 -9.46 -0.23
C SER A 114 11.53 -9.20 1.23
N VAL A 115 10.95 -8.17 1.83
CA VAL A 115 11.11 -7.88 3.26
C VAL A 115 10.59 -9.02 4.12
N MET A 116 9.43 -9.59 3.78
CA MET A 116 8.88 -10.74 4.49
C MET A 116 9.75 -12.00 4.36
N CYS A 117 10.60 -12.10 3.33
CA CYS A 117 11.65 -13.12 3.22
C CYS A 117 12.92 -12.80 4.02
N GLY A 118 12.98 -11.68 4.75
CA GLY A 118 14.18 -11.18 5.43
C GLY A 118 15.18 -10.46 4.51
N GLU A 119 14.83 -10.23 3.25
CA GLU A 119 15.72 -9.67 2.22
C GLU A 119 15.46 -8.17 2.03
N VAL A 120 15.76 -7.36 3.06
CA VAL A 120 15.45 -5.93 3.09
C VAL A 120 16.05 -5.16 1.91
N ALA A 121 17.31 -5.42 1.57
CA ALA A 121 17.98 -4.74 0.45
C ALA A 121 17.30 -5.02 -0.90
N ARG A 122 16.79 -6.25 -1.09
CA ARG A 122 15.98 -6.58 -2.28
C ARG A 122 14.63 -5.87 -2.24
N GLY A 123 14.03 -5.75 -1.06
CA GLY A 123 12.81 -4.97 -0.84
C GLY A 123 12.97 -3.50 -1.29
N GLU A 124 14.06 -2.86 -0.86
CA GLU A 124 14.39 -1.47 -1.22
C GLU A 124 14.57 -1.30 -2.74
N ALA A 125 15.29 -2.22 -3.38
CA ALA A 125 15.47 -2.19 -4.83
C ALA A 125 14.13 -2.27 -5.57
N TRP A 126 13.20 -3.11 -5.11
CA TRP A 126 11.86 -3.20 -5.67
C TRP A 126 10.98 -1.98 -5.35
N LEU A 127 11.13 -1.36 -4.17
CA LEU A 127 10.43 -0.12 -3.85
C LEU A 127 10.88 1.03 -4.75
N GLN A 128 12.19 1.13 -5.01
CA GLN A 128 12.73 2.06 -5.98
C GLN A 128 12.19 1.75 -7.39
N LYS A 129 12.15 0.48 -7.77
CA LYS A 129 11.57 0.07 -9.06
C LYS A 129 10.10 0.44 -9.17
N ALA A 130 9.33 0.31 -8.09
CA ALA A 130 7.94 0.73 -8.04
C ALA A 130 7.81 2.24 -8.29
N ALA A 131 8.66 3.06 -7.68
CA ALA A 131 8.67 4.51 -7.90
C ALA A 131 9.01 4.87 -9.36
N GLU A 132 9.97 4.18 -9.98
CA GLU A 132 10.28 4.35 -11.41
C GLU A 132 9.07 4.05 -12.30
N VAL A 133 8.41 2.91 -12.09
CA VAL A 133 7.22 2.54 -12.89
C VAL A 133 6.05 3.50 -12.60
N ASN A 134 5.91 3.97 -11.37
CA ASN A 134 4.84 4.88 -10.97
C ASN A 134 5.02 6.30 -11.53
N HIS A 135 6.26 6.71 -11.80
CA HIS A 135 6.56 8.01 -12.41
C HIS A 135 5.84 8.19 -13.74
N ASP A 136 5.75 7.12 -14.54
CA ASP A 136 5.11 7.15 -15.86
C ASP A 136 3.61 6.78 -15.81
N THR A 137 3.21 5.91 -14.87
CA THR A 137 1.86 5.30 -14.84
C THR A 137 0.89 6.00 -13.89
N HIS A 138 1.40 6.71 -12.88
CA HIS A 138 0.64 7.40 -11.83
C HIS A 138 -0.48 6.55 -11.20
N GLU A 139 -0.25 5.25 -11.08
CA GLU A 139 -1.32 4.32 -10.71
C GLU A 139 -1.52 4.15 -9.21
N GLN A 140 -0.55 4.56 -8.40
CA GLN A 140 -0.65 4.55 -6.95
C GLN A 140 0.01 5.77 -6.32
N SER A 141 -0.30 6.02 -5.05
CA SER A 141 0.39 7.03 -4.25
C SER A 141 1.72 6.48 -3.73
N ASP A 142 2.80 7.25 -3.85
CA ASP A 142 4.10 6.90 -3.27
C ASP A 142 4.02 6.78 -1.74
N ALA A 143 3.16 7.59 -1.11
CA ALA A 143 2.91 7.49 0.33
C ALA A 143 2.24 6.16 0.67
N ALA A 144 1.24 5.73 -0.10
CA ALA A 144 0.59 4.43 0.10
C ALA A 144 1.57 3.26 -0.10
N ALA A 145 2.41 3.31 -1.14
CA ALA A 145 3.45 2.31 -1.37
C ALA A 145 4.43 2.20 -0.20
N ARG A 146 4.89 3.35 0.34
CA ARG A 146 5.81 3.38 1.48
C ARG A 146 5.16 2.93 2.78
N VAL A 147 3.89 3.21 3.00
CA VAL A 147 3.14 2.71 4.17
C VAL A 147 3.04 1.17 4.15
N ASN A 148 2.79 0.58 2.98
CA ASN A 148 2.81 -0.88 2.83
C ASN A 148 4.21 -1.44 3.13
N PHE A 149 5.26 -0.78 2.64
CA PHE A 149 6.64 -1.18 2.91
C PHE A 149 7.03 -1.08 4.39
N ILE A 150 6.68 0.03 5.07
CA ILE A 150 6.87 0.21 6.51
C ILE A 150 6.14 -0.89 7.27
N SER A 151 4.90 -1.22 6.88
CA SER A 151 4.12 -2.26 7.54
C SER A 151 4.79 -3.63 7.41
N ALA A 152 5.34 -3.97 6.23
CA ALA A 152 6.09 -5.20 6.02
C ALA A 152 7.37 -5.24 6.88
N LEU A 153 8.11 -4.12 6.97
CA LEU A 153 9.30 -4.01 7.83
C LEU A 153 8.95 -4.20 9.31
N MET A 154 7.85 -3.60 9.78
CA MET A 154 7.37 -3.80 11.14
C MET A 154 7.00 -5.26 11.41
N GLN A 155 6.21 -5.87 10.51
CA GLN A 155 5.75 -7.25 10.66
C GLN A 155 6.91 -8.28 10.67
N SER A 156 7.98 -8.00 9.95
CA SER A 156 9.19 -8.84 9.90
C SER A 156 10.25 -8.49 10.95
N GLY A 157 9.98 -7.49 11.81
CA GLY A 157 10.89 -7.09 12.90
C GLY A 157 12.03 -6.15 12.49
N HIS A 158 12.04 -5.64 11.25
CA HIS A 158 13.04 -4.72 10.70
C HIS A 158 12.73 -3.25 11.06
N LEU A 159 12.55 -2.97 12.36
CA LEU A 159 12.13 -1.65 12.84
C LEU A 159 13.17 -0.55 12.56
N ARG A 160 14.46 -0.88 12.60
CA ARG A 160 15.54 0.09 12.32
C ARG A 160 15.53 0.53 10.86
N GLU A 161 15.28 -0.41 9.97
CA GLU A 161 15.17 -0.20 8.54
C GLU A 161 13.88 0.55 8.17
N ALA A 162 12.84 0.53 9.02
CA ALA A 162 11.63 1.33 8.81
C ALA A 162 11.84 2.84 9.05
N LEU A 163 12.84 3.23 9.85
CA LEU A 163 13.05 4.61 10.28
C LEU A 163 13.26 5.62 9.12
N PRO A 164 14.08 5.34 8.08
CA PRO A 164 14.24 6.26 6.96
C PRO A 164 12.93 6.47 6.17
N HIS A 165 12.11 5.44 6.01
CA HIS A 165 10.80 5.57 5.35
C HIS A 165 9.82 6.37 6.20
N LEU A 166 9.90 6.20 7.52
CA LEU A 166 9.09 6.98 8.46
C LEU A 166 9.47 8.46 8.44
N ALA A 167 10.77 8.78 8.40
CA ALA A 167 11.26 10.15 8.24
C ALA A 167 10.80 10.76 6.90
N TRP A 168 10.85 9.97 5.81
CA TRP A 168 10.29 10.41 4.53
C TRP A 168 8.80 10.75 4.64
N MET A 169 8.00 9.91 5.33
CA MET A 169 6.57 10.17 5.54
C MET A 169 6.33 11.44 6.34
N ARG A 170 7.11 11.70 7.39
CA ARG A 170 7.08 12.96 8.14
C ARG A 170 7.32 14.15 7.21
N ASP A 171 8.33 14.06 6.35
CA ASP A 171 8.71 15.16 5.46
C ASP A 171 7.63 15.41 4.39
N VAL A 172 6.83 14.41 4.01
CA VAL A 172 5.63 14.61 3.19
C VAL A 172 4.62 15.53 3.86
N TYR A 173 4.30 15.32 5.15
CA TYR A 173 3.39 16.21 5.88
C TYR A 173 3.92 17.64 5.94
N ALA A 174 5.23 17.81 6.22
CA ALA A 174 5.89 19.12 6.21
C ALA A 174 5.85 19.81 4.83
N HIS A 175 5.86 19.03 3.75
CA HIS A 175 5.81 19.55 2.39
C HIS A 175 4.40 19.96 1.97
N VAL A 176 3.41 19.09 2.21
CA VAL A 176 2.02 19.37 1.78
C VAL A 176 1.33 20.41 2.65
N ARG A 177 1.75 20.54 3.92
CA ARG A 177 1.26 21.53 4.91
C ARG A 177 -0.25 21.50 5.19
N ILE A 178 -0.97 20.53 4.64
CA ILE A 178 -2.42 20.36 4.79
C ILE A 178 -2.64 18.98 5.42
N THR A 179 -3.24 18.96 6.60
CA THR A 179 -3.56 17.73 7.34
C THR A 179 -5.06 17.39 7.34
N ASP A 180 -5.88 18.18 6.65
CA ASP A 180 -7.29 17.87 6.39
C ASP A 180 -7.47 16.43 5.86
N SER A 181 -8.37 15.69 6.48
CA SER A 181 -8.58 14.27 6.20
C SER A 181 -9.04 14.02 4.76
N THR A 182 -9.83 14.92 4.17
CA THR A 182 -10.28 14.78 2.78
C THR A 182 -9.11 14.94 1.81
N PHE A 183 -8.29 15.96 2.01
CA PHE A 183 -7.07 16.21 1.24
C PHE A 183 -6.11 15.01 1.30
N LEU A 184 -5.81 14.53 2.52
CA LEU A 184 -4.90 13.40 2.73
C LEU A 184 -5.42 12.13 2.04
N TYR A 185 -6.72 11.83 2.21
CA TYR A 185 -7.36 10.67 1.56
C TYR A 185 -7.25 10.75 0.03
N MET A 186 -7.55 11.90 -0.57
CA MET A 186 -7.46 12.09 -2.03
C MET A 186 -6.04 11.92 -2.57
N ARG A 187 -5.00 12.12 -1.75
CA ARG A 187 -3.59 11.93 -2.13
C ARG A 187 -3.00 10.61 -1.68
N GLY A 188 -3.80 9.74 -1.05
CA GLY A 188 -3.33 8.47 -0.52
C GLY A 188 -2.25 8.64 0.56
N ILE A 189 -2.27 9.76 1.28
CA ILE A 189 -1.43 10.02 2.44
C ILE A 189 -2.24 9.55 3.67
N PRO A 190 -1.65 8.83 4.63
CA PRO A 190 -2.35 8.46 5.86
C PRO A 190 -2.88 9.67 6.61
N PHE A 191 -3.91 9.48 7.43
CA PHE A 191 -4.34 10.52 8.36
C PHE A 191 -3.22 10.86 9.35
N PHE A 192 -3.09 12.15 9.66
CA PHE A 192 -1.97 12.63 10.46
C PHE A 192 -1.96 12.00 11.86
N SER A 193 -3.13 11.88 12.51
CA SER A 193 -3.30 11.17 13.78
C SER A 193 -2.81 9.71 13.72
N SER A 194 -3.19 8.97 12.67
CA SER A 194 -2.73 7.59 12.48
C SER A 194 -1.22 7.50 12.25
N PHE A 195 -0.62 8.49 11.59
CA PHE A 195 0.84 8.58 11.45
C PHE A 195 1.51 8.82 12.81
N LEU A 196 1.00 9.74 13.63
CA LEU A 196 1.54 9.99 14.97
C LEU A 196 1.50 8.73 15.84
N GLU A 197 0.36 8.03 15.88
CA GLU A 197 0.23 6.79 16.65
C GLU A 197 1.16 5.68 16.17
N LYS A 198 1.13 5.36 14.88
CA LYS A 198 1.90 4.22 14.33
C LYS A 198 3.40 4.49 14.30
N SER A 199 3.81 5.74 14.16
CA SER A 199 5.23 6.13 14.18
C SER A 199 5.89 5.88 15.53
N LEU A 200 5.14 5.96 16.63
CA LEU A 200 5.70 5.86 17.98
C LEU A 200 6.34 4.50 18.27
N GLU A 201 5.77 3.40 17.76
CA GLU A 201 6.32 2.06 17.94
C GLU A 201 7.73 1.95 17.34
N ILE A 202 7.89 2.41 16.11
CA ILE A 202 9.18 2.44 15.41
C ILE A 202 10.15 3.38 16.16
N LEU A 203 9.70 4.56 16.60
CA LEU A 203 10.55 5.51 17.31
C LEU A 203 11.02 4.98 18.66
N LYS A 204 10.15 4.32 19.44
CA LYS A 204 10.54 3.69 20.71
C LYS A 204 11.58 2.59 20.53
N ALA A 205 11.50 1.83 19.43
CA ALA A 205 12.44 0.76 19.14
C ALA A 205 13.78 1.24 18.56
N THR A 206 13.82 2.44 17.95
CA THR A 206 14.97 2.90 17.16
C THR A 206 15.65 4.15 17.69
N GLN A 207 14.96 4.93 18.52
CA GLN A 207 15.44 6.19 19.07
C GLN A 207 15.62 6.12 20.58
N PRO A 208 16.60 6.86 21.15
CA PRO A 208 16.60 7.14 22.58
C PRO A 208 15.30 7.82 23.01
N ALA A 209 14.77 7.49 24.19
CA ALA A 209 13.50 8.05 24.68
C ALA A 209 13.48 9.59 24.67
N GLY A 210 14.60 10.24 25.02
CA GLY A 210 14.73 11.69 25.01
C GLY A 210 14.72 12.35 23.60
N ALA A 211 14.93 11.56 22.54
CA ALA A 211 14.95 12.06 21.16
C ALA A 211 13.57 12.00 20.48
N ILE A 212 12.61 11.22 20.99
CA ILE A 212 11.30 11.00 20.35
C ILE A 212 10.51 12.30 20.24
N VAL A 213 10.45 13.08 21.33
CA VAL A 213 9.77 14.40 21.33
C VAL A 213 10.42 15.34 20.31
N SER A 214 11.76 15.37 20.25
CA SER A 214 12.49 16.19 19.29
C SER A 214 12.22 15.78 17.85
N TRP A 215 12.06 14.49 17.59
CA TRP A 215 11.77 13.96 16.25
C TRP A 215 10.41 14.44 15.72
N TYR A 216 9.38 14.42 16.57
CA TYR A 216 8.07 15.01 16.23
C TYR A 216 8.16 16.54 16.10
N GLY A 217 8.98 17.19 16.92
CA GLY A 217 9.22 18.63 16.89
C GLY A 217 9.74 19.14 15.54
N GLU A 218 10.30 18.29 14.69
CA GLU A 218 10.71 18.69 13.33
C GLU A 218 9.54 19.13 12.43
N LEU A 219 8.30 18.83 12.80
CA LEU A 219 7.08 19.30 12.13
C LEU A 219 6.58 20.66 12.63
N GLU A 220 7.14 21.20 13.72
CA GLU A 220 6.71 22.49 14.27
C GLU A 220 6.85 23.62 13.23
N GLY A 221 5.78 24.40 13.07
CA GLY A 221 5.71 25.47 12.08
C GLY A 221 5.61 25.03 10.61
N LYS A 222 5.46 23.72 10.33
CA LYS A 222 5.34 23.16 8.97
C LYS A 222 3.96 22.56 8.66
N LEU A 223 3.02 22.66 9.59
CA LEU A 223 1.65 22.13 9.47
C LEU A 223 0.63 23.28 9.41
N ASP A 224 -0.58 22.96 8.96
CA ASP A 224 -1.76 23.81 9.14
C ASP A 224 -2.19 23.85 10.62
N GLU A 225 -3.19 24.68 10.93
CA GLU A 225 -3.68 24.89 12.30
C GLU A 225 -4.17 23.59 12.95
N GLU A 226 -4.92 22.77 12.20
CA GLU A 226 -5.40 21.48 12.68
C GLU A 226 -4.25 20.51 12.98
N GLY A 227 -3.29 20.38 12.06
CA GLY A 227 -2.13 19.51 12.24
C GLY A 227 -1.23 19.97 13.38
N ALA A 228 -1.04 21.28 13.54
CA ALA A 228 -0.29 21.86 14.65
C ALA A 228 -0.97 21.57 16.00
N ALA A 229 -2.30 21.65 16.08
CA ALA A 229 -3.05 21.30 17.28
C ALA A 229 -2.91 19.81 17.62
N GLN A 230 -3.07 18.91 16.63
CA GLN A 230 -2.89 17.46 16.81
C GLN A 230 -1.45 17.12 17.27
N LEU A 231 -0.44 17.76 16.67
CA LEU A 231 0.96 17.57 17.05
C LEU A 231 1.23 18.04 18.49
N ALA A 232 0.71 19.20 18.87
CA ALA A 232 0.89 19.75 20.21
C ALA A 232 0.24 18.86 21.29
N GLU A 233 -0.97 18.37 21.02
CA GLU A 233 -1.65 17.40 21.90
C GLU A 233 -0.82 16.13 22.05
N TRP A 234 -0.40 15.53 20.94
CA TRP A 234 0.42 14.31 20.92
C TRP A 234 1.72 14.45 21.72
N VAL A 235 2.48 15.52 21.45
CA VAL A 235 3.72 15.80 22.18
C VAL A 235 3.46 16.06 23.67
N GLY A 236 2.36 16.72 24.00
CA GLY A 236 1.92 16.90 25.39
C GLY A 236 1.68 15.57 26.11
N GLN A 237 0.98 14.64 25.46
CA GLN A 237 0.74 13.28 25.98
C GLN A 237 2.05 12.53 26.21
N LEU A 238 3.02 12.60 25.28
CA LEU A 238 4.32 11.92 25.41
C LEU A 238 5.14 12.46 26.59
N LYS A 239 5.14 13.77 26.83
CA LYS A 239 5.84 14.39 27.96
C LYS A 239 5.22 14.05 29.32
N GLY A 240 3.92 13.75 29.34
CA GLY A 240 3.18 13.36 30.55
C GLY A 240 3.33 11.88 30.94
N GLN A 241 3.87 11.04 30.07
CA GLN A 241 4.09 9.61 30.36
C GLN A 241 5.40 9.42 31.16
N PRO A 242 5.40 8.67 32.27
CA PRO A 242 6.63 8.32 32.97
C PRO A 242 7.55 7.52 32.04
N ALA A 243 8.86 7.80 32.09
CA ALA A 243 9.85 7.03 31.34
C ALA A 243 9.75 5.55 31.75
N ALA A 244 9.45 4.69 30.78
CA ALA A 244 9.43 3.23 30.94
C ALA A 244 10.84 2.66 31.01
#